data_AF-A0A7Y8HGY1-F1
#
_entry.id   AF-A0A7Y8HGY1-F1
#
_cell.length_a   1.000
_cell.length_b   1.000
_cell.length_c   1.000
_cell.angle_alpha   90.00
_cell.angle_beta   90.00
_cell.angle_gamma   90.00
#
_symmetry.space_group_name_H-M   'P 1'
#
loop_
_entity.id
_entity.type
_entity.pdbx_description
1 polymer ?
#
loop_
_entity_poly.entity_id
_entity_poly.type
_entity_poly.pdbx_seq_one_letter_code
_entity_poly.pdbx_strand_id
1 'polypeptide(L)' 'MVYVDTSVIVAYYCPEPLSEAAEAFLTAHSRPAISSLTELEFFRL' A
#
# COMPACT_ATOMS: atom_id res chain seq x y z
N MET A 1 -7.31 0.01 -13.54
CA MET A 1 -6.34 -0.83 -12.79
C MET A 1 -5.33 0.12 -12.18
N VAL A 2 -5.20 0.12 -10.85
CA VAL A 2 -4.28 1.02 -10.13
C VAL A 2 -3.04 0.26 -9.71
N TYR A 3 -1.89 0.91 -9.79
CA TYR A 3 -0.64 0.38 -9.24
C TYR A 3 -0.46 0.91 -7.82
N VAL A 4 -0.12 0.02 -6.89
CA VAL A 4 0.13 0.35 -5.49
C VAL A 4 1.63 0.34 -5.26
N ASP A 5 2.14 1.51 -4.86
CA ASP A 5 3.52 1.68 -4.44
C ASP A 5 3.71 1.24 -2.98
N THR A 6 4.96 0.96 -2.59
CA THR A 6 5.33 0.54 -1.24
C THR A 6 4.88 1.55 -0.19
N SER A 7 5.00 2.85 -0.45
CA SER A 7 4.59 3.90 0.49
C SER A 7 3.13 3.79 0.93
N VAL A 8 2.23 3.35 0.04
CA VAL A 8 0.81 3.15 0.35
C VAL A 8 0.59 1.92 1.22
N ILE A 9 1.36 0.84 0.98
CA ILE A 9 1.31 -0.37 1.82
C ILE A 9 1.82 -0.07 3.23
N VAL A 10 2.89 0.72 3.35
CA VAL A 10 3.45 1.16 4.63
C VAL A 10 2.44 1.97 5.41
N ALA A 11 1.83 2.97 4.77
CA ALA A 11 0.79 3.77 5.39
C ALA A 11 -0.41 2.91 5.84
N TYR A 12 -0.76 1.85 5.10
CA TYR A 12 -1.84 0.94 5.50
C TYR A 12 -1.48 0.04 6.69
N TYR A 13 -0.23 -0.42 6.78
CA TYR A 13 0.19 -1.41 7.78
C TYR A 13 0.70 -0.79 9.09
N CYS A 14 1.30 0.41 9.01
CA CYS A 14 1.85 1.14 10.14
C CYS A 14 0.91 2.29 10.54
N PRO A 15 0.69 2.56 11.84
CA PRO A 15 -0.13 3.68 12.29
C PRO A 15 0.55 5.03 11.98
N GLU A 16 0.30 5.53 10.78
CA GLU A 16 0.77 6.81 10.24
C GLU A 16 -0.40 7.77 9.95
N PRO A 17 -0.18 9.09 9.80
CA PRO A 17 -1.24 10.07 9.53
C PRO A 17 -2.13 9.76 8.31
N LEU A 18 -1.64 8.95 7.37
CA LEU A 18 -2.35 8.58 6.14
C LEU A 18 -3.00 7.18 6.17
N SER A 19 -2.99 6.49 7.31
CA SER A 19 -3.46 5.10 7.39
C SER A 19 -4.91 4.91 6.95
N GLU A 20 -5.80 5.77 7.43
CA GLU A 20 -7.23 5.72 7.07
C GLU A 20 -7.43 6.00 5.58
N ALA A 21 -6.65 6.93 5.01
CA ALA A 21 -6.70 7.24 3.58
C ALA A 21 -6.19 6.07 2.73
N ALA A 22 -5.13 5.39 3.17
CA ALA A 22 -4.60 4.21 2.52
C ALA A 22 -5.58 3.04 2.57
N GLU A 23 -6.23 2.79 3.72
CA GLU A 23 -7.27 1.77 3.86
C GLU A 23 -8.47 2.04 2.95
N ALA A 24 -9.00 3.27 2.98
CA ALA A 24 -10.11 3.67 2.12
C ALA A 24 -9.75 3.51 0.62
N PHE A 25 -8.53 3.88 0.24
CA PHE A 25 -8.05 3.69 -1.13
C PHE A 25 -7.95 2.21 -1.51
N LEU A 26 -7.33 1.36 -0.69
CA LEU A 26 -7.13 -0.06 -0.98
C LEU A 26 -8.46 -0.83 -1.02
N THR A 27 -9.40 -0.51 -0.13
CA THR A 27 -10.72 -1.16 -0.07
C THR A 27 -11.64 -0.74 -1.22
N ALA A 28 -11.49 0.47 -1.76
CA ALA A 28 -12.26 0.96 -2.91
C ALA A 28 -11.83 0.33 -4.26
N HIS A 29 -10.65 -0.29 -4.34
CA HIS A 29 -10.11 -0.84 -5.59
C HIS A 29 -10.03 -2.37 -5.53
N SER A 30 -10.82 -3.04 -6.37
CA SER A 30 -10.70 -4.49 -6.53
C SER A 30 -9.44 -4.85 -7.32
N ARG A 31 -8.55 -5.62 -6.69
CA ARG A 31 -7.30 -6.18 -7.29
C ARG A 31 -6.34 -5.10 -7.83
N PRO A 32 -5.76 -4.26 -6.96
CA PRO A 32 -4.66 -3.39 -7.36
C PRO A 32 -3.47 -4.23 -7.88
N ALA A 33 -2.73 -3.65 -8.83
CA ALA A 33 -1.46 -4.21 -9.28
C ALA A 33 -0.37 -3.86 -8.27
N ILE A 34 0.42 -4.86 -7.88
CA ILE A 34 1.62 -4.70 -7.04
C ILE A 34 2.81 -5.31 -7.76
N SER A 35 3.99 -4.72 -7.56
CA SER A 35 5.25 -5.27 -8.09
C SER A 35 5.86 -6.26 -7.10
N SER A 36 6.59 -7.26 -7.57
CA SER A 36 7.45 -8.08 -6.70
C SER A 36 8.53 -7.26 -6.00
N LEU A 37 8.91 -6.10 -6.55
CA LEU A 37 9.82 -5.16 -5.89
C LEU A 37 9.22 -4.58 -4.60
N THR A 38 7.91 -4.35 -4.57
CA THR A 38 7.19 -3.82 -3.41
C THR A 38 7.33 -4.72 -2.19
N GLU A 39 7.37 -6.04 -2.39
CA GLU A 39 7.65 -7.00 -1.30
C GLU A 39 9.05 -6.79 -0.71
N LEU A 40 10.07 -6.62 -1.56
CA LEU A 40 11.45 -6.39 -1.12
C LEU A 40 11.61 -5.06 -0.40
N GLU A 41 10.95 -4.00 -0.87
CA GLU A 41 11.00 -2.69 -0.23
C GLU A 41 10.30 -2.69 1.13
N PHE A 42 9.14 -3.36 1.24
CA PHE A 42 8.39 -3.44 2.49
C PHE A 42 9.16 -4.14 3.61
N PHE A 43 9.86 -5.25 3.33
CA PHE A 43 10.68 -5.97 4.32
C PHE A 43 12.01 -5.29 4.68
N ARG A 44 12.36 -4.16 4.04
CA ARG A 44 13.60 -3.42 4.29
C ARG A 44 13.39 -2.16 5.13
N LEU A 45 12.14 -1.79 5.43
CA LEU A 45 11.77 -0.67 6.30
C LEU A 45 11.91 -1.04 7.77
#